data_AF-A0A6C2YHF7-F1
#
_entry.id   AF-A0A6C2YHF7-F1
#
_cell.length_a   1.000
_cell.length_b   1.000
_cell.length_c   1.000
_cell.angle_alpha   90.00
_cell.angle_beta   90.00
_cell.angle_gamma   90.00
#
_symmetry.space_group_name_H-M   'P 1'
#
loop_
_entity.id
_entity.type
_entity.pdbx_description
1 polymer ?
#
loop_
_entity_poly.entity_id
_entity_poly.type
_entity_poly.pdbx_seq_one_letter_code
_entity_poly.pdbx_strand_id
1 'polypeptide(L)'
;MGSGQLIETTAEHPFWVVGRGWTPVWELSIGDCLTTITGETVSVEGVHETDRRETVYNLRVSDFHTYFVGCDEWGFSVWAHNAEYQVFADAYGTYSIRYWEGTGSSRTLKVLETPNGSPIRFKTAAEADAWIARNAKFNDLPAVHPRSVDRVDLPAGTRVHQSGKLDGVALNEPQIFAVNENGHLIHAPRGNPRTGAKHTELTGGGPAKAAGEFKLVGENKIQINNQSGRYIRQSPEGVQRVADYFKSLGYDVEIVTTAFP
;
A
#
# COMPACT_ATOMS: atom_id res chain seq x y z
N MET A 1 -40.75 -1.33 18.82
CA MET A 1 -39.82 -2.44 19.14
C MET A 1 -38.50 -2.06 18.50
N GLY A 2 -37.39 -2.09 19.25
CA GLY A 2 -36.08 -1.80 18.68
C GLY A 2 -35.74 -2.84 17.62
N SER A 3 -35.41 -2.40 16.40
CA SER A 3 -34.98 -3.26 15.30
C SER A 3 -33.50 -3.61 15.46
N GLY A 4 -33.15 -4.18 16.61
CA GLY A 4 -31.77 -4.49 16.98
C GLY A 4 -31.22 -5.60 16.09
N GLN A 5 -30.36 -5.24 15.14
CA GLN A 5 -29.69 -6.18 14.24
C GLN A 5 -28.23 -6.33 14.68
N LEU A 6 -27.76 -7.58 14.72
CA LEU A 6 -26.41 -7.91 15.18
C LEU A 6 -25.43 -7.97 14.00
N ILE A 7 -24.33 -7.24 14.10
CA ILE A 7 -23.20 -7.31 13.17
C ILE A 7 -22.03 -7.95 13.90
N GLU A 8 -21.59 -9.12 13.44
CA GLU A 8 -20.41 -9.82 13.96
C GLU A 8 -19.22 -9.60 13.02
N THR A 9 -18.06 -9.24 13.59
CA THR A 9 -16.84 -8.90 12.83
C THR A 9 -15.59 -9.02 13.71
N THR A 10 -14.41 -8.93 13.11
CA THR A 10 -13.13 -8.83 13.83
C THR A 10 -13.04 -7.50 14.57
N ALA A 11 -12.46 -7.49 15.77
CA ALA A 11 -12.39 -6.32 16.64
C ALA A 11 -11.64 -5.13 15.99
N GLU A 12 -10.69 -5.42 15.09
CA GLU A 12 -9.89 -4.46 14.31
C GLU A 12 -10.69 -3.71 13.24
N HIS A 13 -11.90 -4.15 12.87
CA HIS A 13 -12.57 -3.65 11.67
C HIS A 13 -13.12 -2.23 11.88
N PRO A 14 -12.75 -1.24 11.04
CA PRO A 14 -13.15 0.15 11.27
C PRO A 14 -14.53 0.47 10.70
N PHE A 15 -15.36 1.17 11.49
CA PHE A 15 -16.61 1.79 11.05
C PHE A 15 -16.51 3.32 11.15
N TRP A 16 -17.30 4.03 10.35
CA TRP A 16 -17.34 5.49 10.38
C TRP A 16 -18.30 6.02 11.48
N VAL A 17 -17.71 6.56 12.55
CA VAL A 17 -18.43 7.15 13.69
C VAL A 17 -18.53 8.67 13.53
N VAL A 18 -19.73 9.23 13.69
CA VAL A 18 -19.96 10.68 13.58
C VAL A 18 -19.18 11.43 14.65
N GLY A 19 -18.37 12.41 14.22
CA GLY A 19 -17.51 13.22 15.10
C GLY A 19 -16.19 12.55 15.54
N ARG A 20 -15.99 11.26 15.27
CA ARG A 20 -14.74 10.51 15.59
C ARG A 20 -14.01 9.96 14.35
N GLY A 21 -14.71 9.70 13.25
CA GLY A 21 -14.15 9.12 12.02
C GLY A 21 -14.06 7.59 12.07
N TRP A 22 -13.16 7.02 11.27
CA TRP A 22 -12.89 5.57 11.24
C TRP A 22 -12.43 5.06 12.62
N THR A 23 -13.26 4.27 13.28
CA THR A 23 -13.08 3.77 14.65
C THR A 23 -13.20 2.24 14.67
N PRO A 24 -12.24 1.49 15.25
CA PRO A 24 -12.33 0.02 15.35
C PRO A 24 -13.38 -0.41 16.38
N VAL A 25 -13.91 -1.64 16.25
CA VAL A 25 -15.05 -2.12 17.05
C VAL A 25 -14.76 -2.15 18.55
N TRP A 26 -13.53 -2.45 18.99
CA TRP A 26 -13.20 -2.45 20.43
C TRP A 26 -13.26 -1.05 21.09
N GLU A 27 -13.37 0.04 20.32
CA GLU A 27 -13.48 1.42 20.84
C GLU A 27 -14.89 2.01 20.69
N LEU A 28 -15.86 1.21 20.21
CA LEU A 28 -17.26 1.59 20.13
C LEU A 28 -17.90 1.50 21.51
N SER A 29 -18.70 2.50 21.84
CA SER A 29 -19.48 2.62 23.07
C SER A 29 -20.97 2.69 22.76
N ILE A 30 -21.80 2.26 23.72
CA ILE A 30 -23.26 2.40 23.61
C ILE A 30 -23.60 3.88 23.46
N GLY A 31 -24.35 4.22 22.41
CA GLY A 31 -24.70 5.59 22.03
C GLY A 31 -23.78 6.24 20.99
N ASP A 32 -22.66 5.62 20.57
CA ASP A 32 -21.92 6.08 19.40
C ASP A 32 -22.83 6.03 18.15
N CYS A 33 -22.77 7.07 17.31
CA CYS A 33 -23.61 7.19 16.11
C CYS A 33 -22.83 6.82 14.84
N LEU A 34 -23.26 5.77 14.15
CA LEU A 34 -22.70 5.31 12.88
C LEU A 34 -23.46 5.92 11.70
N THR A 35 -22.76 6.33 10.66
CA THR A 35 -23.39 6.89 9.44
C THR A 35 -23.94 5.79 8.54
N THR A 36 -25.19 5.96 8.08
CA THR A 36 -25.86 5.01 7.19
C THR A 36 -25.70 5.37 5.71
N ILE A 37 -26.08 4.46 4.81
CA ILE A 37 -26.11 4.72 3.36
C ILE A 37 -27.08 5.85 2.96
N THR A 38 -28.09 6.13 3.78
CA THR A 38 -29.03 7.26 3.58
C THR A 38 -28.45 8.60 4.05
N GLY A 39 -27.27 8.61 4.67
CA GLY A 39 -26.67 9.79 5.32
C GLY A 39 -27.27 10.11 6.70
N GLU A 40 -28.17 9.26 7.19
CA GLU A 40 -28.71 9.32 8.54
C GLU A 40 -27.76 8.62 9.54
N THR A 41 -28.18 8.50 10.79
CA THR A 41 -27.36 7.88 11.84
C THR A 41 -28.13 6.82 12.61
N VAL A 42 -27.49 5.66 12.83
CA VAL A 42 -27.95 4.62 13.76
C VAL A 42 -27.04 4.62 15.00
N SER A 43 -27.64 4.53 16.18
CA SER A 43 -26.92 4.46 17.46
C SER A 43 -26.54 3.03 17.81
N VAL A 44 -25.31 2.82 18.29
CA VAL A 44 -24.87 1.52 18.85
C VAL A 44 -25.65 1.23 20.13
N GLU A 45 -26.48 0.17 20.14
CA GLU A 45 -27.29 -0.23 21.31
C GLU A 45 -26.54 -1.18 22.27
N GLY A 46 -25.50 -1.86 21.80
CA GLY A 46 -24.69 -2.81 22.58
C GLY A 46 -23.42 -3.23 21.85
N VAL A 47 -22.36 -3.53 22.60
CA VAL A 47 -21.10 -4.11 22.10
C VAL A 47 -20.70 -5.23 23.06
N HIS A 48 -20.47 -6.43 22.53
CA HIS A 48 -20.09 -7.60 23.30
C HIS A 48 -18.98 -8.36 22.58
N GLU A 49 -17.82 -8.49 23.22
CA GLU A 49 -16.79 -9.43 22.79
C GLU A 49 -17.26 -10.87 23.04
N THR A 50 -16.88 -11.80 22.17
CA THR A 50 -17.18 -13.23 22.36
C THR A 50 -15.91 -14.04 22.19
N ASP A 51 -15.69 -15.02 23.07
CA ASP A 51 -14.48 -15.86 23.10
C ASP A 51 -14.36 -16.85 21.91
N ARG A 52 -15.16 -16.67 20.85
CA ARG A 52 -15.24 -17.55 19.69
C ARG A 52 -14.23 -17.15 18.63
N ARG A 53 -13.49 -18.14 18.12
CA ARG A 53 -12.68 -18.00 16.89
C ARG A 53 -13.41 -18.64 15.72
N GLU A 54 -13.94 -17.81 14.83
CA GLU A 54 -14.66 -18.24 13.64
C GLU A 54 -13.99 -17.72 12.36
N THR A 55 -14.26 -18.38 11.23
CA THR A 55 -13.74 -17.95 9.93
C THR A 55 -14.57 -16.78 9.40
N VAL A 56 -13.99 -15.59 9.41
CA VAL A 56 -14.60 -14.38 8.84
C VAL A 56 -14.33 -14.26 7.33
N TYR A 57 -15.24 -13.61 6.62
CA TYR A 57 -15.15 -13.36 5.19
C TYR A 57 -14.97 -11.86 4.92
N ASN A 58 -14.07 -11.51 3.99
CA ASN A 58 -13.81 -10.13 3.58
C ASN A 58 -14.19 -9.96 2.10
N LEU A 59 -14.71 -8.79 1.73
CA LEU A 59 -15.21 -8.48 0.39
C LEU A 59 -14.32 -7.45 -0.30
N ARG A 60 -14.04 -7.67 -1.59
CA ARG A 60 -13.30 -6.73 -2.45
C ARG A 60 -14.31 -5.84 -3.18
N VAL A 61 -14.22 -4.53 -2.97
CA VAL A 61 -15.14 -3.55 -3.57
C VAL A 61 -14.31 -2.45 -4.22
N SER A 62 -14.45 -2.25 -5.53
CA SER A 62 -13.62 -1.30 -6.27
C SER A 62 -13.84 0.17 -5.82
N ASP A 63 -12.96 1.08 -6.27
CA ASP A 63 -13.15 2.55 -6.30
C ASP A 63 -12.71 3.35 -5.06
N PHE A 64 -13.67 3.82 -4.23
CA PHE A 64 -13.40 4.49 -2.95
C PHE A 64 -12.57 3.64 -1.99
N HIS A 65 -12.54 2.35 -2.29
CA HIS A 65 -12.19 1.31 -1.37
C HIS A 65 -13.11 1.35 -0.16
N THR A 66 -14.43 1.45 -0.35
CA THR A 66 -15.41 1.37 0.74
C THR A 66 -16.72 0.67 0.37
N TYR A 67 -17.41 0.11 1.37
CA TYR A 67 -18.68 -0.61 1.24
C TYR A 67 -19.60 -0.40 2.44
N PHE A 68 -20.91 -0.64 2.28
CA PHE A 68 -21.87 -0.62 3.39
C PHE A 68 -22.27 -2.05 3.77
N VAL A 69 -22.40 -2.33 5.07
CA VAL A 69 -22.81 -3.61 5.66
C VAL A 69 -24.23 -3.50 6.21
N GLY A 70 -25.13 -4.36 5.73
CA GLY A 70 -26.54 -4.44 6.13
C GLY A 70 -27.34 -5.23 5.08
N CYS A 71 -28.66 -5.37 5.28
CA CYS A 71 -29.57 -5.93 4.28
C CYS A 71 -30.93 -5.22 4.29
N ASP A 72 -31.74 -5.43 3.25
CA ASP A 72 -32.99 -4.68 3.03
C ASP A 72 -34.01 -4.92 4.16
N GLU A 73 -34.05 -6.12 4.75
CA GLU A 73 -34.91 -6.47 5.89
C GLU A 73 -34.54 -5.71 7.17
N TRP A 74 -33.32 -5.18 7.27
CA TRP A 74 -32.86 -4.39 8.42
C TRP A 74 -33.28 -2.92 8.31
N GLY A 75 -33.52 -2.42 7.10
CA GLY A 75 -33.86 -1.02 6.82
C GLY A 75 -32.69 -0.03 6.98
N PHE A 76 -31.48 -0.50 7.31
CA PHE A 76 -30.27 0.33 7.41
C PHE A 76 -28.98 -0.46 7.08
N SER A 77 -27.88 0.25 6.86
CA SER A 77 -26.54 -0.30 6.63
C SER A 77 -25.43 0.69 7.04
N VAL A 78 -24.18 0.24 7.26
CA VAL A 78 -23.05 1.02 7.85
C VAL A 78 -21.70 0.85 7.11
N TRP A 79 -20.83 1.88 7.08
CA TRP A 79 -19.67 2.04 6.14
C TRP A 79 -18.32 1.35 6.57
N ALA A 80 -17.54 0.73 5.64
CA ALA A 80 -16.28 -0.08 5.78
C ALA A 80 -15.33 -0.06 4.49
N HIS A 81 -14.20 -0.82 4.31
CA HIS A 81 -13.05 -0.47 3.37
C HIS A 81 -12.20 -1.55 2.54
N ASN A 82 -11.80 -1.40 1.21
CA ASN A 82 -10.87 -2.30 0.37
C ASN A 82 -10.48 -1.97 -1.16
N ALA A 83 -9.34 -2.37 -1.80
CA ALA A 83 -8.86 -1.96 -3.18
C ALA A 83 -8.80 -2.98 -4.41
N GLU A 84 -8.87 -2.50 -5.68
CA GLU A 84 -8.94 -3.35 -6.91
C GLU A 84 -8.13 -2.95 -8.20
N TYR A 85 -7.37 -3.92 -8.74
CA TYR A 85 -6.66 -3.92 -10.05
C TYR A 85 -7.04 -5.17 -10.88
N GLN A 86 -7.00 -5.07 -12.23
CA GLN A 86 -7.40 -6.13 -13.18
C GLN A 86 -6.50 -6.20 -14.45
N VAL A 87 -6.36 -7.39 -15.05
CA VAL A 87 -5.56 -7.65 -16.28
C VAL A 87 -6.47 -7.77 -17.52
N PHE A 88 -6.08 -7.13 -18.62
CA PHE A 88 -6.81 -7.12 -19.89
C PHE A 88 -5.89 -7.49 -21.06
N ALA A 89 -6.29 -8.49 -21.86
CA ALA A 89 -5.67 -8.74 -23.16
C ALA A 89 -5.99 -7.59 -24.14
N ASP A 90 -5.06 -7.28 -25.03
CA ASP A 90 -5.23 -6.34 -26.14
C ASP A 90 -5.27 -7.04 -27.51
N ALA A 91 -5.59 -6.27 -28.55
CA ALA A 91 -5.75 -6.79 -29.91
C ALA A 91 -4.44 -7.28 -30.57
N TYR A 92 -3.28 -7.06 -29.95
CA TYR A 92 -1.96 -7.41 -30.48
C TYR A 92 -1.36 -8.65 -29.80
N GLY A 93 -2.12 -9.32 -28.92
CA GLY A 93 -1.65 -10.47 -28.15
C GLY A 93 -0.78 -10.10 -26.95
N THR A 94 -0.74 -8.82 -26.56
CA THR A 94 -0.15 -8.36 -25.30
C THR A 94 -1.22 -8.09 -24.25
N TYR A 95 -0.80 -7.90 -22.99
CA TYR A 95 -1.68 -7.67 -21.85
C TYR A 95 -1.37 -6.32 -21.22
N SER A 96 -2.39 -5.63 -20.73
CA SER A 96 -2.31 -4.36 -20.00
C SER A 96 -3.00 -4.49 -18.64
N ILE A 97 -2.56 -3.71 -17.66
CA ILE A 97 -3.22 -3.61 -16.36
C ILE A 97 -4.16 -2.40 -16.40
N ARG A 98 -5.33 -2.53 -15.77
CA ARG A 98 -6.27 -1.43 -15.58
C ARG A 98 -6.76 -1.38 -14.15
N TYR A 99 -7.14 -0.19 -13.71
CA TYR A 99 -7.70 0.07 -12.38
C TYR A 99 -8.86 1.06 -12.51
N TRP A 100 -9.78 1.03 -11.55
CA TRP A 100 -10.85 2.02 -11.49
C TRP A 100 -10.39 3.24 -10.68
N GLU A 101 -10.53 4.41 -11.28
CA GLU A 101 -10.19 5.71 -10.70
C GLU A 101 -11.43 6.58 -10.60
N GLY A 102 -11.56 7.35 -9.51
CA GLY A 102 -12.83 7.97 -9.17
C GLY A 102 -13.73 6.98 -8.45
N THR A 103 -14.98 7.37 -8.21
CA THR A 103 -15.73 6.81 -7.09
C THR A 103 -17.24 6.68 -7.36
N GLY A 104 -17.83 5.56 -6.93
CA GLY A 104 -19.21 5.21 -7.25
C GLY A 104 -19.46 5.14 -8.76
N SER A 105 -20.67 5.51 -9.21
CA SER A 105 -21.06 5.45 -10.64
C SER A 105 -20.24 6.36 -11.57
N SER A 106 -19.43 7.28 -11.04
CA SER A 106 -18.56 8.18 -11.81
C SER A 106 -17.14 7.63 -12.02
N ARG A 107 -16.88 6.38 -11.63
CA ARG A 107 -15.60 5.71 -11.83
C ARG A 107 -15.21 5.60 -13.30
N THR A 108 -13.91 5.73 -13.58
CA THR A 108 -13.34 5.57 -14.91
C THR A 108 -12.29 4.47 -14.91
N LEU A 109 -12.34 3.57 -15.89
CA LEU A 109 -11.35 2.51 -16.04
C LEU A 109 -10.09 3.08 -16.70
N LYS A 110 -9.04 3.29 -15.91
CA LYS A 110 -7.75 3.79 -16.37
C LYS A 110 -6.83 2.65 -16.74
N VAL A 111 -6.07 2.82 -17.83
CA VAL A 111 -4.95 1.94 -18.16
C VAL A 111 -3.76 2.35 -17.31
N LEU A 112 -3.01 1.37 -16.81
CA LEU A 112 -1.82 1.64 -16.04
C LEU A 112 -0.66 1.98 -16.99
N GLU A 113 -0.12 3.19 -16.80
CA GLU A 113 0.87 3.79 -17.69
C GLU A 113 2.23 3.94 -16.99
N THR A 114 3.27 4.02 -17.80
CA THR A 114 4.59 4.51 -17.39
C THR A 114 4.53 6.01 -17.10
N PRO A 115 5.50 6.59 -16.37
CA PRO A 115 5.55 8.04 -16.10
C PRO A 115 5.48 8.95 -17.35
N ASN A 116 5.82 8.40 -18.53
CA ASN A 116 5.77 9.12 -19.80
C ASN A 116 4.41 8.95 -20.52
N GLY A 117 3.35 8.54 -19.82
CA GLY A 117 2.00 8.33 -20.36
C GLY A 117 1.88 7.19 -21.38
N SER A 118 2.83 6.24 -21.38
CA SER A 118 2.80 5.09 -22.29
C SER A 118 2.30 3.83 -21.54
N PRO A 119 1.26 3.13 -22.01
CA PRO A 119 0.72 1.93 -21.36
C PRO A 119 1.76 0.84 -21.06
N ILE A 120 1.73 0.29 -19.86
CA ILE A 120 2.56 -0.87 -19.49
C ILE A 120 1.98 -2.12 -20.18
N ARG A 121 2.82 -2.84 -20.92
CA ARG A 121 2.44 -4.07 -21.65
C ARG A 121 3.25 -5.28 -21.21
N PHE A 122 2.59 -6.42 -21.15
CA PHE A 122 3.13 -7.74 -20.80
C PHE A 122 2.89 -8.73 -21.93
N LYS A 123 3.71 -9.78 -22.05
CA LYS A 123 3.53 -10.83 -23.07
C LYS A 123 2.52 -11.89 -22.66
N THR A 124 2.29 -12.05 -21.35
CA THR A 124 1.33 -13.01 -20.81
C THR A 124 0.51 -12.40 -19.68
N ALA A 125 -0.68 -12.96 -19.40
CA ALA A 125 -1.47 -12.59 -18.23
C ALA A 125 -0.68 -12.83 -16.93
N ALA A 126 0.03 -13.95 -16.81
CA ALA A 126 0.82 -14.30 -15.63
C ALA A 126 1.95 -13.30 -15.34
N GLU A 127 2.59 -12.72 -16.38
CA GLU A 127 3.54 -11.62 -16.21
C GLU A 127 2.87 -10.36 -15.63
N ALA A 128 1.66 -10.04 -16.09
CA ALA A 128 0.87 -8.91 -15.59
C ALA A 128 0.37 -9.12 -14.16
N ASP A 129 -0.15 -10.30 -13.83
CA ASP A 129 -0.59 -10.66 -12.46
C ASP A 129 0.59 -10.64 -11.48
N ALA A 130 1.75 -11.19 -11.89
CA ALA A 130 2.98 -11.12 -11.12
C ALA A 130 3.48 -9.67 -10.94
N TRP A 131 3.22 -8.79 -11.92
CA TRP A 131 3.49 -7.36 -11.76
C TRP A 131 2.51 -6.69 -10.79
N ILE A 132 1.20 -7.00 -10.84
CA ILE A 132 0.19 -6.48 -9.89
C ILE A 132 0.59 -6.87 -8.46
N ALA A 133 0.83 -8.16 -8.20
CA ALA A 133 1.20 -8.68 -6.88
C ALA A 133 2.47 -8.02 -6.28
N ARG A 134 3.34 -7.47 -7.14
CA ARG A 134 4.56 -6.76 -6.76
C ARG A 134 4.36 -5.24 -6.59
N ASN A 135 3.71 -4.59 -7.55
CA ASN A 135 3.70 -3.12 -7.67
C ASN A 135 2.39 -2.47 -7.21
N ALA A 136 1.25 -3.19 -7.25
CA ALA A 136 0.00 -2.66 -6.68
C ALA A 136 0.14 -2.37 -5.18
N LYS A 137 1.02 -3.10 -4.48
CA LYS A 137 1.47 -2.81 -3.11
C LYS A 137 1.94 -1.35 -2.92
N PHE A 138 2.38 -0.67 -3.96
CA PHE A 138 2.92 0.68 -3.86
C PHE A 138 2.03 1.74 -4.50
N ASN A 139 1.03 1.37 -5.30
CA ASN A 139 0.40 2.33 -6.21
C ASN A 139 -0.59 3.29 -5.51
N ASP A 140 -1.29 2.83 -4.48
CA ASP A 140 -2.21 3.58 -3.63
C ASP A 140 -1.52 4.30 -2.45
N LEU A 141 -0.20 4.14 -2.26
CA LEU A 141 0.55 4.95 -1.29
C LEU A 141 0.66 6.41 -1.76
N PRO A 142 0.43 7.41 -0.88
CA PRO A 142 0.62 8.81 -1.22
C PRO A 142 2.10 9.13 -1.43
N ALA A 143 2.42 9.84 -2.52
CA ALA A 143 3.78 10.27 -2.82
C ALA A 143 4.13 11.59 -2.10
N VAL A 144 5.35 11.69 -1.57
CA VAL A 144 5.83 12.86 -0.83
C VAL A 144 6.98 13.50 -1.60
N HIS A 145 6.93 14.82 -1.83
CA HIS A 145 8.03 15.57 -2.44
C HIS A 145 9.25 15.66 -1.51
N PRO A 146 10.48 15.65 -2.05
CA PRO A 146 11.68 15.88 -1.25
C PRO A 146 11.72 17.34 -0.79
N ARG A 147 12.26 17.60 0.41
CA ARG A 147 12.46 18.98 0.91
C ARG A 147 13.41 19.82 0.07
N SER A 148 14.33 19.16 -0.63
CA SER A 148 15.34 19.76 -1.49
C SER A 148 15.91 18.68 -2.40
N VAL A 149 16.22 19.05 -3.64
CA VAL A 149 16.91 18.18 -4.59
C VAL A 149 18.42 18.43 -4.48
N ASP A 150 19.20 17.37 -4.25
CA ASP A 150 20.67 17.47 -4.19
C ASP A 150 21.29 17.25 -5.56
N ARG A 151 20.86 16.17 -6.23
CA ARG A 151 21.31 15.69 -7.55
C ARG A 151 20.21 14.84 -8.19
N VAL A 152 20.29 14.63 -9.50
CA VAL A 152 19.31 13.87 -10.30
C VAL A 152 19.95 12.79 -11.18
N ASP A 153 21.28 12.75 -11.29
CA ASP A 153 22.00 11.71 -12.03
C ASP A 153 21.96 10.39 -11.26
N LEU A 154 21.57 9.30 -11.93
CA LEU A 154 21.41 7.99 -11.27
C LEU A 154 22.75 7.48 -10.69
N PRO A 155 22.78 6.99 -9.43
CA PRO A 155 24.01 6.51 -8.81
C PRO A 155 24.62 5.31 -9.53
N ALA A 156 25.95 5.20 -9.46
CA ALA A 156 26.63 4.00 -9.92
C ALA A 156 26.13 2.76 -9.16
N GLY A 157 25.79 1.70 -9.89
CA GLY A 157 25.26 0.47 -9.30
C GLY A 157 23.75 0.46 -9.01
N THR A 158 22.99 1.50 -9.42
CA THR A 158 21.53 1.50 -9.29
C THR A 158 20.87 0.26 -9.91
N ARG A 159 19.80 -0.21 -9.26
CA ARG A 159 18.92 -1.28 -9.71
C ARG A 159 17.46 -0.83 -9.59
N VAL A 160 16.67 -1.13 -10.61
CA VAL A 160 15.20 -0.99 -10.58
C VAL A 160 14.63 -2.40 -10.44
N HIS A 161 13.85 -2.64 -9.39
CA HIS A 161 13.29 -3.95 -9.12
C HIS A 161 11.97 -4.15 -9.85
N GLN A 162 11.96 -5.11 -10.77
CA GLN A 162 10.76 -5.50 -11.54
C GLN A 162 10.34 -6.95 -11.25
N SER A 163 11.29 -7.83 -10.88
CA SER A 163 11.09 -9.22 -10.45
C SER A 163 12.41 -9.86 -10.01
N GLY A 164 12.36 -10.89 -9.16
CA GLY A 164 13.54 -11.71 -8.80
C GLY A 164 14.08 -11.42 -7.40
N LYS A 165 15.11 -12.17 -6.97
CA LYS A 165 15.84 -11.87 -5.73
C LYS A 165 16.71 -10.61 -5.89
N LEU A 166 17.28 -10.13 -4.78
CA LEU A 166 18.21 -9.00 -4.74
C LEU A 166 19.59 -9.36 -5.33
N ASP A 167 19.62 -9.69 -6.61
CA ASP A 167 20.83 -10.14 -7.29
C ASP A 167 21.90 -9.04 -7.33
N GLY A 168 23.12 -9.39 -6.88
CA GLY A 168 24.25 -8.48 -6.83
C GLY A 168 24.25 -7.47 -5.66
N VAL A 169 23.35 -7.62 -4.67
CA VAL A 169 23.49 -6.90 -3.39
C VAL A 169 24.44 -7.68 -2.48
N ALA A 170 25.56 -7.05 -2.10
CA ALA A 170 26.54 -7.67 -1.22
C ALA A 170 26.02 -7.80 0.23
N LEU A 171 26.43 -8.88 0.89
CA LEU A 171 26.14 -9.09 2.31
C LEU A 171 26.78 -7.97 3.14
N ASN A 172 26.02 -7.45 4.09
CA ASN A 172 26.42 -6.39 5.02
C ASN A 172 26.75 -5.01 4.41
N GLU A 173 26.41 -4.75 3.14
CA GLU A 173 26.52 -3.40 2.55
C GLU A 173 25.17 -2.65 2.57
N PRO A 174 25.08 -1.48 3.24
CA PRO A 174 23.86 -0.67 3.22
C PRO A 174 23.50 -0.16 1.82
N GLN A 175 22.26 -0.39 1.42
CA GLN A 175 21.63 0.15 0.22
C GLN A 175 20.71 1.29 0.63
N ILE A 176 20.68 2.38 -0.15
CA ILE A 176 19.54 3.32 -0.11
C ILE A 176 18.45 2.82 -1.05
N PHE A 177 17.18 2.97 -0.67
CA PHE A 177 16.05 2.67 -1.56
C PHE A 177 15.06 3.84 -1.63
N ALA A 178 14.37 3.94 -2.75
CA ALA A 178 13.19 4.79 -2.93
C ALA A 178 12.15 4.04 -3.77
N VAL A 179 10.88 4.16 -3.40
CA VAL A 179 9.73 3.83 -4.23
C VAL A 179 9.26 5.13 -4.85
N ASN A 180 9.40 5.28 -6.17
CA ASN A 180 9.02 6.50 -6.86
C ASN A 180 7.48 6.64 -6.99
N GLU A 181 7.00 7.75 -7.54
CA GLU A 181 5.57 8.01 -7.76
C GLU A 181 4.85 6.95 -8.61
N ASN A 182 5.58 6.20 -9.43
CA ASN A 182 5.08 5.14 -10.30
C ASN A 182 5.10 3.75 -9.63
N GLY A 183 5.39 3.70 -8.33
CA GLY A 183 5.46 2.45 -7.56
C GLY A 183 6.71 1.60 -7.81
N HIS A 184 7.68 2.07 -8.60
CA HIS A 184 8.92 1.32 -8.83
C HIS A 184 9.85 1.43 -7.63
N LEU A 185 10.22 0.29 -7.04
CA LEU A 185 11.27 0.19 -6.04
C LEU A 185 12.65 0.25 -6.73
N ILE A 186 13.43 1.27 -6.37
CA ILE A 186 14.76 1.56 -6.91
C ILE A 186 15.74 1.56 -5.73
N HIS A 187 16.91 0.95 -5.87
CA HIS A 187 17.97 1.03 -4.86
C HIS A 187 19.36 1.19 -5.48
N ALA A 188 20.31 1.63 -4.66
CA ALA A 188 21.73 1.68 -4.98
C ALA A 188 22.59 1.50 -3.72
N PRO A 189 23.85 1.08 -3.83
CA PRO A 189 24.79 1.09 -2.72
C PRO A 189 24.90 2.50 -2.13
N ARG A 190 24.73 2.64 -0.81
CA ARG A 190 24.78 3.95 -0.14
C ARG A 190 26.13 4.64 -0.33
N GLY A 191 27.21 3.87 -0.27
CA GLY A 191 28.58 4.38 -0.33
C GLY A 191 28.90 5.30 0.86
N ASN A 192 29.78 6.29 0.62
CA ASN A 192 30.21 7.24 1.64
C ASN A 192 29.07 8.20 2.05
N PRO A 193 28.79 8.47 3.34
CA PRO A 193 27.69 9.36 3.75
C PRO A 193 27.73 10.77 3.12
N ARG A 194 28.92 11.32 2.86
CA ARG A 194 29.09 12.65 2.25
C ARG A 194 28.91 12.60 0.74
N THR A 195 29.69 11.77 0.03
CA THR A 195 29.81 11.77 -1.43
C THR A 195 29.03 10.68 -2.16
N GLY A 196 28.51 9.70 -1.43
CA GLY A 196 27.71 8.59 -1.94
C GLY A 196 26.26 8.95 -2.23
N ALA A 197 25.52 7.94 -2.67
CA ALA A 197 24.20 8.05 -3.30
C ALA A 197 23.16 8.75 -2.39
N LYS A 198 22.27 9.54 -3.02
CA LYS A 198 21.17 10.25 -2.37
C LYS A 198 19.82 9.70 -2.84
N HIS A 199 18.83 9.67 -1.95
CA HIS A 199 17.47 9.20 -2.29
C HIS A 199 16.82 9.95 -3.46
N THR A 200 17.15 11.23 -3.64
CA THR A 200 16.66 12.05 -4.75
C THR A 200 17.29 11.69 -6.09
N GLU A 201 18.50 11.13 -6.11
CA GLU A 201 19.11 10.64 -7.36
C GLU A 201 18.35 9.40 -7.87
N LEU A 202 17.86 8.53 -6.98
CA LEU A 202 17.04 7.36 -7.34
C LEU A 202 15.70 7.72 -8.00
N THR A 203 15.15 8.90 -7.70
CA THR A 203 13.86 9.39 -8.20
C THR A 203 14.00 10.48 -9.28
N GLY A 204 15.23 10.84 -9.69
CA GLY A 204 15.47 11.97 -10.58
C GLY A 204 15.02 13.32 -9.99
N GLY A 205 14.95 13.44 -8.66
CA GLY A 205 14.42 14.60 -7.94
C GLY A 205 12.91 14.57 -7.69
N GLY A 206 12.19 13.58 -8.22
CA GLY A 206 10.74 13.43 -8.09
C GLY A 206 10.24 13.04 -6.68
N PRO A 207 8.92 13.01 -6.47
CA PRO A 207 8.33 12.55 -5.22
C PRO A 207 8.49 11.04 -5.02
N ALA A 208 8.46 10.60 -3.76
CA ALA A 208 8.63 9.20 -3.36
C ALA A 208 7.51 8.75 -2.40
N LYS A 209 6.98 7.55 -2.64
CA LYS A 209 5.95 6.90 -1.83
C LYS A 209 6.53 6.23 -0.57
N ALA A 210 7.77 5.76 -0.67
CA ALA A 210 8.60 5.29 0.45
C ALA A 210 10.08 5.50 0.13
N ALA A 211 10.93 5.63 1.13
CA ALA A 211 12.38 5.66 0.98
C ALA A 211 13.03 5.31 2.32
N GLY A 212 14.29 4.89 2.28
CA GLY A 212 15.01 4.49 3.48
C GLY A 212 16.31 3.81 3.14
N GLU A 213 16.80 2.98 4.06
CA GLU A 213 17.93 2.10 3.83
C GLU A 213 17.52 0.65 4.06
N PHE A 214 18.16 -0.29 3.36
CA PHE A 214 18.10 -1.71 3.70
C PHE A 214 19.47 -2.37 3.61
N LYS A 215 19.61 -3.54 4.24
CA LYS A 215 20.86 -4.29 4.34
C LYS A 215 20.58 -5.79 4.35
N LEU A 216 21.24 -6.55 3.49
CA LEU A 216 21.28 -8.02 3.63
C LEU A 216 22.19 -8.36 4.81
N VAL A 217 21.65 -9.08 5.80
CA VAL A 217 22.36 -9.51 7.02
C VAL A 217 22.50 -11.04 7.12
N GLY A 218 21.89 -11.78 6.20
CA GLY A 218 22.09 -13.21 5.96
C GLY A 218 21.62 -13.57 4.55
N GLU A 219 21.79 -14.83 4.12
CA GLU A 219 21.45 -15.29 2.76
C GLU A 219 20.01 -14.97 2.33
N ASN A 220 19.06 -15.03 3.28
CA ASN A 220 17.66 -14.66 3.06
C ASN A 220 17.12 -13.73 4.16
N LYS A 221 17.97 -12.93 4.84
CA LYS A 221 17.51 -11.97 5.86
C LYS A 221 17.87 -10.53 5.50
N ILE A 222 16.87 -9.66 5.51
CA ILE A 222 16.98 -8.22 5.29
C ILE A 222 16.65 -7.47 6.58
N GLN A 223 17.45 -6.45 6.90
CA GLN A 223 17.04 -5.37 7.79
C GLN A 223 16.70 -4.13 6.94
N ILE A 224 15.62 -3.42 7.29
CA ILE A 224 15.14 -2.23 6.57
C ILE A 224 14.75 -1.12 7.56
N ASN A 225 14.94 0.14 7.21
CA ASN A 225 14.51 1.29 8.00
C ASN A 225 13.79 2.35 7.16
N ASN A 226 13.20 3.35 7.82
CA ASN A 226 12.55 4.52 7.20
C ASN A 226 13.47 5.75 7.18
N GLN A 227 14.79 5.57 7.08
CA GLN A 227 15.73 6.69 7.19
C GLN A 227 16.04 7.29 5.82
N SER A 228 15.35 8.39 5.50
CA SER A 228 15.71 9.24 4.37
C SER A 228 16.07 10.66 4.79
N GLY A 229 17.22 11.15 4.32
CA GLY A 229 17.67 12.52 4.60
C GLY A 229 16.80 13.62 3.98
N ARG A 230 16.03 13.32 2.92
CA ARG A 230 15.30 14.35 2.13
C ARG A 230 13.77 14.22 2.18
N TYR A 231 13.21 13.04 2.47
CA TYR A 231 11.76 12.78 2.50
C TYR A 231 11.25 12.58 3.96
N ILE A 232 10.94 13.66 4.72
CA ILE A 232 10.58 13.53 6.16
C ILE A 232 9.09 13.23 6.47
N ARG A 233 8.29 12.69 5.54
CA ARG A 233 6.85 12.42 5.79
C ARG A 233 6.29 11.15 5.16
N GLN A 234 7.15 10.17 4.88
CA GLN A 234 6.69 8.89 4.34
C GLN A 234 5.92 8.12 5.42
N SER A 235 4.77 7.55 5.04
CA SER A 235 3.93 6.81 5.98
C SER A 235 4.68 5.60 6.54
N PRO A 236 4.43 5.19 7.80
CA PRO A 236 4.94 3.93 8.33
C PRO A 236 4.55 2.74 7.43
N GLU A 237 3.35 2.83 6.85
CA GLU A 237 2.84 1.93 5.84
C GLU A 237 3.76 1.80 4.61
N GLY A 238 4.36 2.89 4.12
CA GLY A 238 5.23 2.85 2.94
C GLY A 238 6.42 1.90 3.11
N VAL A 239 7.08 1.93 4.27
CA VAL A 239 8.19 1.00 4.58
C VAL A 239 7.68 -0.40 4.90
N GLN A 240 6.53 -0.52 5.57
CA GLN A 240 5.88 -1.81 5.79
C GLN A 240 5.61 -2.54 4.47
N ARG A 241 5.06 -1.84 3.46
CA ARG A 241 4.79 -2.43 2.15
C ARG A 241 6.05 -2.78 1.36
N VAL A 242 7.18 -2.07 1.57
CA VAL A 242 8.50 -2.49 1.03
C VAL A 242 9.00 -3.75 1.74
N ALA A 243 8.81 -3.86 3.06
CA ALA A 243 9.11 -5.10 3.78
C ALA A 243 8.25 -6.27 3.28
N ASP A 244 6.96 -6.06 3.03
CA ASP A 244 6.06 -7.10 2.51
C ASP A 244 6.29 -7.42 1.02
N TYR A 245 6.88 -6.49 0.25
CA TYR A 245 7.45 -6.79 -1.06
C TYR A 245 8.65 -7.75 -0.94
N PHE A 246 9.63 -7.45 -0.09
CA PHE A 246 10.78 -8.32 0.14
C PHE A 246 10.38 -9.70 0.71
N LYS A 247 9.40 -9.78 1.62
CA LYS A 247 8.84 -11.07 2.08
C LYS A 247 8.27 -11.89 0.92
N SER A 248 7.57 -11.27 -0.04
CA SER A 248 7.07 -11.97 -1.23
C SER A 248 8.15 -12.43 -2.21
N LEU A 249 9.42 -12.02 -2.03
CA LEU A 249 10.58 -12.56 -2.74
C LEU A 249 11.31 -13.68 -1.95
N GLY A 250 10.77 -14.08 -0.80
CA GLY A 250 11.32 -15.15 0.05
C GLY A 250 12.36 -14.69 1.07
N TYR A 251 12.39 -13.41 1.42
CA TYR A 251 13.24 -12.89 2.51
C TYR A 251 12.50 -12.87 3.85
N ASP A 252 13.20 -13.21 4.94
CA ASP A 252 12.85 -12.74 6.28
C ASP A 252 13.22 -11.25 6.39
N VAL A 253 12.34 -10.43 6.97
CA VAL A 253 12.48 -8.97 6.94
C VAL A 253 12.18 -8.36 8.31
N GLU A 254 13.20 -7.69 8.86
CA GLU A 254 13.17 -7.01 10.14
C GLU A 254 13.19 -5.48 9.91
N ILE A 255 12.15 -4.78 10.38
CA ILE A 255 12.12 -3.31 10.35
C ILE A 255 12.86 -2.78 11.58
N VAL A 256 13.93 -2.02 11.37
CA VAL A 256 14.77 -1.43 12.42
C VAL A 256 14.61 0.09 12.47
N THR A 257 14.74 0.67 13.67
CA THR A 257 14.63 2.13 13.88
C THR A 257 15.98 2.86 13.76
N THR A 258 17.09 2.12 13.85
CA THR A 258 18.45 2.64 13.85
C THR A 258 19.01 2.89 12.45
N ALA A 259 20.00 3.77 12.37
CA ALA A 259 20.80 3.98 11.16
C ALA A 259 21.74 2.79 10.95
N PHE A 260 21.99 2.40 9.69
CA PHE A 260 23.08 1.47 9.44
C PHE A 260 24.43 2.19 9.55
N PRO A 261 25.45 1.58 10.18
CA PRO A 261 26.81 2.12 10.20
C PRO A 261 27.37 2.22 8.78
#